data_AF-A0AAD5D3H0-F1
#
_entry.id   AF-A0AAD5D3H0-F1
#
_cell.length_a   1.000
_cell.length_b   1.000
_cell.length_c   1.000
_cell.angle_alpha   90.00
_cell.angle_beta   90.00
_cell.angle_gamma   90.00
#
_symmetry.space_group_name_H-M   'P 1'
#
loop_
_entity.id
_entity.type
_entity.pdbx_description
1 polymer ?
#
loop_
_entity_poly.entity_id
_entity_poly.type
_entity_poly.pdbx_seq_one_letter_code
_entity_poly.pdbx_strand_id
1 'polypeptide(L)'
;IIRRKEEALARSGAVIDNKNWPPFYPLVHHDIAGDIPIHLQRIQYVAYATLLGVPISLFWNLITSIAIFVSDAAFYFWYRPLYHAFRKNNGMNFGCFFFNYAYHIVFFGFAAIGPRILFAGLHFAGILNAIELIKAHPALGIMSFIGFGFFAIELVLSMWVMQQVYRVFRRNDKATTAPISIDL
;
A
#
# COMPACT_ATOMS: atom_id res chain seq x y z
N ILE A 1 -4.35 -51.26 7.88
CA ILE A 1 -5.24 -50.21 8.43
C ILE A 1 -6.20 -49.69 7.37
N ILE A 2 -5.74 -49.46 6.13
CA ILE A 2 -6.57 -49.00 5.00
C ILE A 2 -7.70 -49.99 4.65
N ARG A 3 -7.39 -51.28 4.44
CA ARG A 3 -8.40 -52.33 4.11
C ARG A 3 -9.56 -52.47 5.11
N ARG A 4 -9.29 -52.32 6.42
CA ARG A 4 -10.35 -52.36 7.45
C ARG A 4 -11.23 -51.10 7.44
N LYS A 5 -10.69 -49.95 7.04
CA LYS A 5 -11.46 -48.70 6.86
C LYS A 5 -12.34 -48.80 5.61
N GLU A 6 -11.83 -49.39 4.52
CA GLU A 6 -12.59 -49.66 3.30
C GLU A 6 -13.75 -50.63 3.55
N GLU A 7 -13.51 -51.74 4.28
CA GLU A 7 -14.56 -52.70 4.65
C GLU A 7 -15.61 -52.10 5.61
N ALA A 8 -15.24 -51.14 6.47
CA ALA A 8 -16.16 -50.41 7.34
C ALA A 8 -16.99 -49.37 6.56
N LEU A 9 -16.38 -48.67 5.60
CA LEU A 9 -17.05 -47.74 4.69
C LEU A 9 -18.07 -48.47 3.80
N ALA A 10 -17.71 -49.62 3.24
CA ALA A 10 -18.58 -50.46 2.43
C ALA A 10 -19.82 -50.97 3.20
N ARG A 11 -19.70 -51.25 4.51
CA ARG A 11 -20.82 -51.64 5.38
C ARG A 11 -21.71 -50.46 5.79
N SER A 12 -21.17 -49.25 5.82
CA SER A 12 -21.86 -48.06 6.33
C SER A 12 -22.80 -47.39 5.32
N GLY A 13 -22.77 -47.80 4.04
CA GLY A 13 -23.49 -47.09 2.97
C GLY A 13 -23.02 -45.64 2.77
N ALA A 14 -21.88 -45.25 3.36
CA ALA A 14 -21.33 -43.93 3.23
C ALA A 14 -20.90 -43.71 1.78
N VAL A 15 -21.61 -42.80 1.10
CA VAL A 15 -21.20 -42.25 -0.19
C VAL A 15 -19.77 -41.75 -0.01
N ILE A 16 -18.82 -42.30 -0.78
CA ILE A 16 -17.46 -41.78 -0.83
C ILE A 16 -17.57 -40.42 -1.53
N ASP A 17 -17.70 -39.36 -0.74
CA ASP A 17 -17.67 -37.99 -1.22
C ASP A 17 -16.25 -37.72 -1.72
N ASN A 18 -16.05 -37.82 -3.03
CA ASN A 18 -14.76 -37.52 -3.65
C ASN A 18 -14.50 -36.02 -3.45
N LYS A 19 -13.58 -35.73 -2.54
CA LYS A 19 -13.28 -34.37 -2.08
C LYS A 19 -12.84 -33.51 -3.25
N ASN A 20 -13.44 -32.32 -3.35
CA ASN A 20 -13.23 -31.40 -4.45
C ASN A 20 -11.74 -31.05 -4.70
N TRP A 21 -11.34 -31.03 -5.97
CA TRP A 21 -10.06 -30.52 -6.43
C TRP A 21 -10.28 -29.16 -7.12
N PRO A 22 -9.56 -28.08 -6.80
CA PRO A 22 -8.65 -27.94 -5.66
C PRO A 22 -9.43 -27.88 -4.32
N PRO A 23 -8.80 -28.25 -3.19
CA PRO A 23 -9.48 -28.40 -1.89
C PRO A 23 -10.16 -27.14 -1.32
N PHE A 24 -9.95 -25.98 -1.93
CA PHE A 24 -10.41 -24.68 -1.44
C PHE A 24 -11.72 -24.17 -2.10
N TYR A 25 -12.33 -24.94 -2.99
CA TYR A 25 -13.56 -24.53 -3.70
C TYR A 25 -14.76 -25.45 -3.42
N PRO A 26 -15.35 -25.47 -2.20
CA PRO A 26 -16.34 -26.47 -1.82
C PRO A 26 -17.73 -26.32 -2.47
N LEU A 27 -17.96 -25.26 -3.25
CA LEU A 27 -19.28 -24.93 -3.82
C LEU A 27 -19.69 -25.80 -5.02
N VAL A 28 -18.73 -26.36 -5.77
CA VAL A 28 -19.00 -27.13 -7.00
C VAL A 28 -18.04 -28.32 -7.07
N HIS A 29 -18.58 -29.53 -7.28
CA HIS A 29 -17.76 -30.73 -7.52
C HIS A 29 -16.95 -30.58 -8.82
N HIS A 30 -15.66 -30.88 -8.73
CA HIS A 30 -14.61 -30.66 -9.71
C HIS A 30 -13.50 -31.66 -9.39
N ASP A 31 -13.40 -32.72 -10.17
CA ASP A 31 -12.29 -33.66 -10.11
C ASP A 31 -11.69 -33.85 -11.52
N ILE A 32 -10.54 -33.23 -11.78
CA ILE A 32 -9.86 -33.34 -13.07
C ILE A 32 -9.43 -34.79 -13.35
N ALA A 33 -9.03 -35.54 -12.32
CA ALA A 33 -8.51 -36.89 -12.49
C ALA A 33 -9.62 -37.93 -12.72
N GLY A 34 -10.78 -37.72 -12.08
CA GLY A 34 -11.96 -38.59 -12.18
C GLY A 34 -12.85 -38.32 -13.40
N ASP A 35 -13.07 -37.05 -13.75
CA ASP A 35 -14.08 -36.67 -14.75
C ASP A 35 -13.55 -36.56 -16.19
N ILE A 36 -12.25 -36.34 -16.37
CA ILE A 36 -11.65 -36.01 -17.68
C ILE A 36 -10.74 -37.14 -18.19
N PRO A 37 -10.85 -37.58 -19.45
CA PRO A 37 -9.94 -38.56 -20.04
C PRO A 37 -8.46 -38.15 -19.94
N ILE A 38 -7.57 -39.10 -19.65
CA ILE A 38 -6.14 -38.86 -19.35
C ILE A 38 -5.41 -37.98 -20.38
N HIS A 39 -5.77 -38.09 -21.66
CA HIS A 39 -5.16 -37.32 -22.75
C HIS A 39 -5.56 -35.83 -22.75
N LEU A 40 -6.72 -35.49 -22.19
CA LEU A 40 -7.24 -34.11 -22.10
C LEU A 40 -6.89 -33.42 -20.77
N GLN A 41 -6.56 -34.19 -19.72
CA GLN A 41 -6.25 -33.64 -18.39
C GLN A 41 -5.14 -32.59 -18.43
N ARG A 42 -4.11 -32.77 -19.27
CA ARG A 42 -3.02 -31.79 -19.41
C ARG A 42 -3.54 -30.40 -19.81
N ILE A 43 -4.50 -30.33 -20.72
CA ILE A 43 -5.08 -29.07 -21.19
C ILE A 43 -5.85 -28.41 -20.05
N GLN A 44 -6.59 -29.19 -19.26
CA GLN A 44 -7.33 -28.68 -18.10
C GLN A 44 -6.39 -28.12 -17.02
N TYR A 45 -5.29 -28.79 -16.71
CA TYR A 45 -4.29 -28.27 -15.76
C TYR A 45 -3.63 -26.97 -16.25
N VAL A 46 -3.34 -26.86 -17.56
CA VAL A 46 -2.80 -25.63 -18.14
C VAL A 46 -3.83 -24.50 -18.08
N ALA A 47 -5.09 -24.76 -18.41
CA ALA A 47 -6.17 -23.79 -18.30
C ALA A 47 -6.42 -23.34 -16.84
N TYR A 48 -6.29 -24.26 -15.88
CA TYR A 48 -6.35 -23.92 -14.46
C TYR A 48 -5.13 -23.09 -14.02
N ALA A 49 -3.93 -23.40 -14.51
CA ALA A 49 -2.74 -22.58 -14.25
C ALA A 49 -2.88 -21.16 -14.82
N THR A 50 -3.48 -20.99 -16.01
CA THR A 50 -3.75 -19.64 -16.55
C THR A 50 -4.82 -18.92 -15.75
N LEU A 51 -5.85 -19.63 -15.27
CA LEU A 51 -6.85 -19.07 -14.36
C LEU A 51 -6.21 -18.52 -13.08
N LEU A 52 -5.22 -19.21 -12.50
CA LEU A 52 -4.45 -18.71 -11.36
C LEU A 52 -3.47 -17.58 -11.72
N GLY A 53 -2.97 -17.55 -12.96
CA GLY A 53 -2.14 -16.45 -13.46
C GLY A 53 -2.88 -15.11 -13.57
N VAL A 54 -4.20 -15.14 -13.85
CA VAL A 54 -5.03 -13.93 -13.93
C VAL A 54 -5.04 -13.12 -12.62
N PRO A 55 -5.44 -13.64 -11.46
CA PRO A 55 -5.44 -12.86 -10.22
C PRO A 55 -4.04 -12.40 -9.82
N ILE A 56 -3.00 -13.19 -10.10
CA ILE A 56 -1.60 -12.80 -9.84
C ILE A 56 -1.21 -11.57 -10.69
N SER A 57 -1.50 -11.61 -11.99
CA SER A 57 -1.20 -10.50 -12.89
C SER A 57 -2.03 -9.24 -12.56
N LEU A 58 -3.30 -9.40 -12.18
CA LEU A 58 -4.14 -8.29 -11.72
C LEU A 58 -3.62 -7.69 -10.40
N PHE A 59 -3.16 -8.52 -9.46
CA PHE A 59 -2.55 -8.04 -8.22
C PHE A 59 -1.27 -7.23 -8.51
N TRP A 60 -0.41 -7.71 -9.41
CA TRP A 60 0.78 -6.97 -9.83
C TRP A 60 0.44 -5.65 -10.55
N ASN A 61 -0.60 -5.67 -11.39
CA ASN A 61 -1.09 -4.48 -12.06
C ASN A 61 -1.57 -3.44 -11.05
N LEU A 62 -2.33 -3.85 -10.02
CA LEU A 62 -2.79 -2.97 -8.95
C LEU A 62 -1.62 -2.28 -8.22
N ILE A 63 -0.58 -3.03 -7.85
CA ILE A 63 0.62 -2.48 -7.20
C ILE A 63 1.26 -1.42 -8.09
N THR A 64 1.44 -1.73 -9.38
CA THR A 64 2.08 -0.83 -10.34
C THR A 64 1.27 0.45 -10.54
N SER A 65 -0.05 0.32 -10.69
CA SER A 65 -0.95 1.47 -10.86
C SER A 65 -0.96 2.37 -9.62
N ILE A 66 -0.97 1.80 -8.41
CA ILE A 66 -0.88 2.58 -7.17
C ILE A 66 0.47 3.31 -7.10
N ALA A 67 1.58 2.64 -7.44
CA ALA A 67 2.91 3.24 -7.42
C ALA A 67 3.03 4.44 -8.36
N ILE A 68 2.51 4.33 -9.59
CA ILE A 68 2.47 5.43 -10.56
C ILE A 68 1.59 6.57 -10.04
N PHE A 69 0.38 6.26 -9.57
CA PHE A 69 -0.54 7.26 -9.05
C PHE A 69 0.04 8.05 -7.88
N VAL A 70 0.67 7.38 -6.92
CA VAL A 70 1.30 8.04 -5.76
C VAL A 70 2.48 8.91 -6.20
N SER A 71 3.28 8.45 -7.17
CA SER A 71 4.41 9.21 -7.70
C SER A 71 3.95 10.49 -8.41
N ASP A 72 2.92 10.39 -9.26
CA ASP A 72 2.34 11.54 -9.95
C ASP A 72 1.70 12.51 -8.96
N ALA A 73 0.95 11.99 -7.97
CA ALA A 73 0.36 12.81 -6.92
C ALA A 73 1.45 13.57 -6.14
N ALA A 74 2.55 12.93 -5.77
CA ALA A 74 3.67 13.60 -5.10
C ALA A 74 4.28 14.71 -5.97
N PHE A 75 4.47 14.43 -7.26
CA PHE A 75 5.00 15.41 -8.21
C PHE A 75 4.11 16.64 -8.32
N TYR A 76 2.80 16.47 -8.52
CA TYR A 76 1.87 17.58 -8.72
C TYR A 76 1.54 18.31 -7.42
N PHE A 77 1.46 17.60 -6.30
CA PHE A 77 0.94 18.15 -5.06
C PHE A 77 1.95 19.00 -4.30
N TRP A 78 3.22 18.59 -4.23
CA TRP A 78 4.22 19.34 -3.47
C TRP A 78 5.50 19.69 -4.25
N TYR A 79 5.98 18.81 -5.14
CA TYR A 79 7.22 19.08 -5.88
C TYR A 79 7.04 20.20 -6.92
N ARG A 80 5.98 20.15 -7.73
CA ARG A 80 5.72 21.15 -8.78
C ARG A 80 5.44 22.55 -8.19
N PRO A 81 4.63 22.71 -7.12
CA PRO A 81 4.50 23.99 -6.43
C PRO A 81 5.82 24.51 -5.87
N LEU A 82 6.65 23.66 -5.28
CA LEU A 82 7.99 24.03 -4.79
C LEU A 82 8.87 24.55 -5.94
N TYR A 83 8.89 23.83 -7.05
CA TYR A 83 9.64 24.21 -8.23
C TYR A 83 9.20 25.56 -8.80
N HIS A 84 7.88 25.80 -8.89
CA HIS A 84 7.34 27.08 -9.32
C HIS A 84 7.64 28.22 -8.34
N ALA A 85 7.63 27.95 -7.04
CA ALA A 85 7.97 28.94 -6.01
C ALA A 85 9.39 29.47 -6.21
N PHE A 86 10.37 28.57 -6.40
CA PHE A 86 11.75 28.97 -6.66
C PHE A 86 11.97 29.58 -8.05
N ARG A 87 11.29 29.08 -9.09
CA ARG A 87 11.47 29.61 -10.45
C ARG A 87 10.87 31.01 -10.63
N LYS A 88 9.64 31.23 -10.15
CA LYS A 88 8.91 32.50 -10.37
C LYS A 88 9.17 33.55 -9.30
N ASN A 89 9.75 33.15 -8.17
CA ASN A 89 10.11 33.99 -7.03
C ASN A 89 9.00 34.99 -6.62
N ASN A 90 7.75 34.53 -6.52
CA ASN A 90 6.64 35.36 -6.09
C ASN A 90 5.85 34.71 -4.94
N GLY A 91 5.27 35.53 -4.07
CA GLY A 91 4.66 35.09 -2.82
C GLY A 91 3.47 34.13 -3.00
N MET A 92 2.69 34.27 -4.09
CA MET A 92 1.55 33.38 -4.35
C MET A 92 2.00 31.93 -4.56
N ASN A 93 3.07 31.68 -5.33
CA ASN A 93 3.55 30.32 -5.55
C ASN A 93 4.17 29.72 -4.27
N PHE A 94 4.88 30.53 -3.46
CA PHE A 94 5.33 30.10 -2.13
C PHE A 94 4.14 29.75 -1.22
N GLY A 95 3.09 30.57 -1.20
CA GLY A 95 1.87 30.31 -0.45
C GLY A 95 1.19 29.00 -0.86
N CYS A 96 1.02 28.76 -2.17
CA CYS A 96 0.51 27.49 -2.68
C CYS A 96 1.36 26.29 -2.26
N PHE A 97 2.70 26.41 -2.29
CA PHE A 97 3.58 25.36 -1.78
C PHE A 97 3.34 25.11 -0.28
N PHE A 98 3.35 26.14 0.55
CA PHE A 98 3.18 26.00 2.00
C PHE A 98 1.84 25.34 2.36
N PHE A 99 0.76 25.74 1.70
CA PHE A 99 -0.56 25.16 1.91
C PHE A 99 -0.58 23.66 1.58
N ASN A 100 -0.17 23.27 0.36
CA ASN A 100 -0.16 21.86 -0.03
C ASN A 100 0.82 21.03 0.82
N TYR A 101 2.00 21.58 1.12
CA TYR A 101 3.00 20.87 1.91
C TYR A 101 2.59 20.72 3.38
N ALA A 102 1.78 21.63 3.92
CA ALA A 102 1.17 21.47 5.24
C ALA A 102 0.21 20.27 5.29
N TYR A 103 -0.65 20.08 4.26
CA TYR A 103 -1.48 18.87 4.16
C TYR A 103 -0.64 17.60 4.10
N HIS A 104 0.46 17.61 3.35
CA HIS A 104 1.40 16.49 3.28
C HIS A 104 1.97 16.15 4.67
N ILE A 105 2.45 17.14 5.43
CA ILE A 105 2.93 16.94 6.82
C ILE A 105 1.83 16.37 7.73
N VAL A 106 0.62 16.93 7.67
CA VAL A 106 -0.51 16.45 8.47
C VAL A 106 -0.87 15.01 8.11
N PHE A 107 -0.89 14.67 6.82
CA PHE A 107 -1.15 13.31 6.34
C PHE A 107 -0.12 12.31 6.87
N PHE A 108 1.17 12.62 6.77
CA PHE A 108 2.23 11.73 7.27
C PHE A 108 2.24 11.63 8.80
N GLY A 109 1.91 12.70 9.52
CA GLY A 109 1.69 12.65 10.97
C GLY A 109 0.51 11.76 11.35
N PHE A 110 -0.60 11.87 10.63
CA PHE A 110 -1.78 11.02 10.81
C PHE A 110 -1.47 9.55 10.51
N ALA A 111 -0.76 9.26 9.41
CA ALA A 111 -0.34 7.92 9.02
C ALA A 111 0.63 7.28 10.03
N ALA A 112 1.56 8.07 10.59
CA ALA A 112 2.48 7.63 11.63
C ALA A 112 1.74 7.23 12.92
N ILE A 113 0.72 7.98 13.32
CA ILE A 113 -0.14 7.62 14.46
C ILE A 113 -0.96 6.36 14.12
N GLY A 114 -1.57 6.34 12.93
CA GLY A 114 -2.43 5.26 12.46
C GLY A 114 -3.68 5.04 13.31
N PRO A 115 -4.51 6.08 13.59
CA PRO A 115 -5.72 5.90 14.38
C PRO A 115 -6.75 5.06 13.62
N ARG A 116 -7.39 4.13 14.34
CA ARG A 116 -8.25 3.09 13.75
C ARG A 116 -9.66 3.54 13.38
N ILE A 117 -9.93 4.84 13.48
CA ILE A 117 -11.28 5.40 13.34
C ILE A 117 -11.76 5.38 11.88
N LEU A 118 -10.85 5.44 10.91
CA LEU A 118 -11.24 5.73 9.52
C LEU A 118 -11.42 4.51 8.61
N PHE A 119 -10.88 3.34 8.96
CA PHE A 119 -10.85 2.20 8.03
C PHE A 119 -11.05 0.87 8.74
N ALA A 120 -12.28 0.37 8.74
CA ALA A 120 -12.59 -0.98 9.19
C ALA A 120 -11.92 -2.01 8.24
N GLY A 121 -10.73 -2.49 8.61
CA GLY A 121 -9.99 -3.53 7.88
C GLY A 121 -8.81 -3.05 7.03
N LEU A 122 -8.61 -1.73 6.82
CA LEU A 122 -7.46 -1.17 6.09
C LEU A 122 -6.64 -0.22 6.97
N HIS A 123 -5.65 -0.73 7.70
CA HIS A 123 -4.96 0.06 8.72
C HIS A 123 -3.63 0.59 8.17
N PHE A 124 -3.31 1.85 8.45
CA PHE A 124 -1.95 2.36 8.22
C PHE A 124 -0.95 1.61 9.12
N ALA A 125 0.27 1.40 8.62
CA ALA A 125 1.38 0.84 9.38
C ALA A 125 1.97 1.86 10.37
N GLY A 126 1.11 2.47 11.20
CA GLY A 126 1.47 3.42 12.24
C GLY A 126 1.72 2.74 13.60
N ILE A 127 2.14 3.53 14.58
CA ILE A 127 2.53 3.05 15.91
C ILE A 127 1.38 2.35 16.66
N LEU A 128 0.15 2.85 16.53
CA LEU A 128 -1.02 2.25 17.20
C LEU A 128 -1.39 0.87 16.62
N ASN A 129 -1.09 0.64 15.33
CA ASN A 129 -1.28 -0.65 14.69
C ASN A 129 -0.19 -1.64 15.16
N ALA A 130 1.06 -1.17 15.21
CA ALA A 130 2.21 -1.99 15.62
C ALA A 130 2.06 -2.56 17.05
N ILE A 131 1.63 -1.73 18.01
CA ILE A 131 1.49 -2.12 19.42
C ILE A 131 0.39 -3.18 19.63
N GLU A 132 -0.65 -3.21 18.81
CA GLU A 132 -1.68 -4.24 18.91
C GLU A 132 -1.25 -5.54 18.25
N LEU A 133 -0.72 -5.45 17.03
CA LEU A 133 -0.34 -6.64 16.27
C LEU A 133 0.80 -7.40 16.93
N ILE A 134 1.68 -6.74 17.68
CA ILE A 134 2.85 -7.40 18.29
C ILE A 134 2.47 -8.54 19.25
N LYS A 135 1.29 -8.47 19.90
CA LYS A 135 0.83 -9.49 20.85
C LYS A 135 0.19 -10.69 20.16
N ALA A 136 -0.63 -10.45 19.13
CA ALA A 136 -1.37 -11.49 18.44
C ALA A 136 -0.57 -12.11 17.26
N HIS A 137 0.12 -11.26 16.51
CA HIS A 137 0.85 -11.60 15.29
C HIS A 137 2.19 -10.84 15.25
N PRO A 138 3.23 -11.33 15.96
CA PRO A 138 4.50 -10.61 16.13
C PRO A 138 5.15 -10.16 14.82
N ALA A 139 5.08 -10.99 13.77
CA ALA A 139 5.61 -10.65 12.45
C ALA A 139 4.93 -9.40 11.85
N LEU A 140 3.59 -9.31 11.91
CA LEU A 140 2.84 -8.15 11.42
C LEU A 140 3.09 -6.90 12.30
N GLY A 141 3.30 -7.11 13.60
CA GLY A 141 3.71 -6.06 14.53
C GLY A 141 5.06 -5.45 14.15
N ILE A 142 6.08 -6.27 13.91
CA ILE A 142 7.42 -5.83 13.49
C ILE A 142 7.35 -5.08 12.15
N MET A 143 6.62 -5.62 11.16
CA MET A 143 6.43 -4.95 9.88
C MET A 143 5.77 -3.57 10.04
N SER A 144 4.83 -3.44 10.97
CA SER A 144 4.18 -2.17 11.28
C SER A 144 5.14 -1.18 11.96
N PHE A 145 6.06 -1.64 12.82
CA PHE A 145 7.10 -0.77 13.39
C PHE A 145 8.06 -0.22 12.32
N ILE A 146 8.41 -1.04 11.32
CA ILE A 146 9.22 -0.59 10.19
C ILE A 146 8.47 0.49 9.40
N GLY A 147 7.19 0.27 9.12
CA GLY A 147 6.32 1.25 8.46
C GLY A 147 6.25 2.59 9.23
N PHE A 148 6.09 2.52 10.56
CA PHE A 148 6.13 3.69 11.43
C PHE A 148 7.47 4.43 11.33
N GLY A 149 8.59 3.70 11.28
CA GLY A 149 9.92 4.28 11.08
C GLY A 149 10.01 5.10 9.79
N PHE A 150 9.50 4.58 8.68
CA PHE A 150 9.46 5.32 7.42
C PHE A 150 8.59 6.58 7.51
N PHE A 151 7.40 6.49 8.10
CA PHE A 151 6.54 7.67 8.27
C PHE A 151 7.16 8.73 9.19
N ALA A 152 7.84 8.31 10.25
CA ALA A 152 8.53 9.24 11.16
C ALA A 152 9.71 9.94 10.48
N ILE A 153 10.51 9.21 9.70
CA ILE A 153 11.62 9.79 8.92
C ILE A 153 11.08 10.80 7.90
N GLU A 154 10.06 10.42 7.14
CA GLU A 154 9.44 11.31 6.15
C GLU A 154 8.91 12.59 6.82
N LEU A 155 8.20 12.46 7.96
CA LEU A 155 7.70 13.61 8.70
C LEU A 155 8.82 14.57 9.14
N VAL A 156 9.94 14.03 9.63
CA VAL A 156 11.11 14.84 10.03
C VAL A 156 11.74 15.54 8.85
N LEU A 157 11.93 14.84 7.73
CA LEU A 157 12.45 15.42 6.49
C LEU A 157 11.52 16.52 5.96
N SER A 158 10.21 16.30 5.99
CA SER A 158 9.23 17.30 5.54
C SER A 158 9.23 18.54 6.41
N MET A 159 9.34 18.40 7.74
CA MET A 159 9.53 19.54 8.63
C MET A 159 10.82 20.31 8.33
N TRP A 160 11.92 19.61 8.05
CA TRP A 160 13.20 20.23 7.68
C TRP A 160 13.10 21.01 6.36
N VAL A 161 12.51 20.43 5.31
CA VAL A 161 12.28 21.11 4.02
C VAL A 161 11.43 22.35 4.20
N MET A 162 10.34 22.26 4.97
CA MET A 162 9.44 23.37 5.27
C MET A 162 10.21 24.55 5.88
N GLN A 163 11.09 24.27 6.86
CA GLN A 163 11.94 25.29 7.48
C GLN A 163 12.89 25.95 6.47
N GLN A 164 13.53 25.17 5.58
CA GLN A 164 14.44 25.73 4.58
C GLN A 164 13.72 26.66 3.61
N VAL A 165 12.57 26.23 3.07
CA VAL A 165 11.79 27.02 2.12
C VAL A 165 11.27 28.30 2.78
N TYR A 166 10.79 28.21 4.03
CA TYR A 166 10.37 29.37 4.81
C TYR A 166 11.50 30.39 5.02
N ARG A 167 12.72 29.94 5.32
CA ARG A 167 13.89 30.81 5.48
C ARG A 167 14.23 31.54 4.18
N VAL A 168 14.14 30.87 3.03
CA VAL A 168 14.37 31.48 1.71
C VAL A 168 13.30 32.52 1.41
N PHE A 169 12.02 32.19 1.59
CA PHE A 169 10.90 33.11 1.40
C PHE A 169 11.07 34.40 2.23
N ARG A 170 11.35 34.25 3.53
CA ARG A 170 11.55 35.38 4.46
C ARG A 170 12.76 36.25 4.11
N ARG A 171 13.81 35.66 3.52
CA ARG A 171 15.01 36.40 3.06
C ARG A 171 14.67 37.27 1.84
N ASN A 172 13.90 36.72 0.90
CA ASN A 172 13.51 37.44 -0.31
C ASN A 172 12.63 38.64 0.02
N ASP A 173 11.68 38.49 0.95
CA ASP A 173 10.83 39.61 1.39
C ASP A 173 11.65 40.80 1.92
N LYS A 174 12.67 40.51 2.75
CA LYS A 174 13.53 41.55 3.33
C LYS A 174 14.33 42.28 2.25
N ALA A 175 14.87 41.56 1.26
CA ALA A 175 15.66 42.13 0.18
C ALA A 175 14.83 43.08 -0.69
N THR A 176 13.55 42.76 -0.95
CA THR A 176 12.65 43.63 -1.70
C THR A 176 12.30 44.92 -0.96
N THR A 177 12.28 44.90 0.37
CA THR A 177 11.93 46.08 1.20
C THR A 177 13.11 46.94 1.64
N ALA A 178 14.35 46.52 1.39
CA ALA A 178 15.52 47.29 1.78
C ALA A 178 15.65 48.54 0.89
N PRO A 179 15.85 49.75 1.46
CA PRO A 179 16.08 50.95 0.67
C PRO A 179 17.34 50.77 -0.17
N ILE A 180 17.27 51.11 -1.47
CA ILE A 180 18.45 51.14 -2.34
C ILE A 180 19.37 52.21 -1.77
N SER A 181 20.45 51.80 -1.09
CA SER A 181 21.55 52.70 -0.76
C SER A 181 22.18 53.11 -2.09
N ILE A 182 21.73 54.25 -2.62
CA ILE A 182 22.47 54.96 -3.65
C ILE A 182 23.69 55.51 -2.91
N ASP A 183 24.75 54.72 -2.89
CA ASP A 183 26.08 55.22 -2.56
C ASP A 183 26.47 56.19 -3.69
N LEU A 184 26.26 57.48 -3.40
CA LEU A 184 26.62 58.65 -4.20
C LEU A 184 28.08 59.03 -3.96
#